data_AF-X0UH92-F1
#
_entry.id   AF-X0UH92-F1
#
_cell.length_a   1.000
_cell.length_b   1.000
_cell.length_c   1.000
_cell.angle_alpha   90.00
_cell.angle_beta   90.00
_cell.angle_gamma   90.00
#
_symmetry.space_group_name_H-M   'P 1'
#
loop_
_entity.id
_entity.type
_entity.pdbx_description
1 polymer ?
#
loop_
_entity_poly.entity_id
_entity_poly.type
_entity_poly.pdbx_seq_one_letter_code
_entity_poly.pdbx_strand_id
1 'polypeptide(L)'
;NELSRVLGRKDFFDDNSWNEVPLQGPVLELLERDRDTLSPAELCRMNSLLLHKAFEKFMLGPDLWGNGVSIKMLRQFQQHGFDRMRLCVAGWEGVEKRPAVARLADEMGYLFGTYDSYHSIHDPTLLGTDN
;
A
#
# COMPACT_ATOMS: atom_id res chain seq x y z
N ASN A 1 2.38 -6.35 -9.11
CA ASN A 1 2.26 -7.16 -7.88
C ASN A 1 0.78 -7.49 -7.69
N GLU A 2 0.39 -8.74 -7.92
CA GLU A 2 -1.02 -9.16 -7.95
C GLU A 2 -1.75 -8.97 -6.61
N LEU A 3 -1.07 -9.19 -5.47
CA LEU A 3 -1.71 -9.02 -4.17
C LEU A 3 -2.17 -7.57 -3.96
N SER A 4 -1.33 -6.59 -4.32
CA SER A 4 -1.67 -5.18 -4.22
C SER A 4 -2.81 -4.76 -5.14
N ARG A 5 -3.00 -5.46 -6.27
CA ARG A 5 -4.13 -5.25 -7.18
C ARG A 5 -5.41 -5.80 -6.57
N VAL A 6 -5.36 -7.03 -6.06
CA VAL A 6 -6.50 -7.71 -5.42
C VAL A 6 -6.99 -6.93 -4.19
N LEU A 7 -6.06 -6.45 -3.35
CA LEU A 7 -6.41 -5.63 -2.17
C LEU A 7 -6.98 -4.26 -2.53
N GLY A 8 -6.83 -3.79 -3.77
CA GLY A 8 -7.46 -2.56 -4.25
C GLY A 8 -8.87 -2.74 -4.78
N ARG A 9 -9.41 -3.96 -4.80
CA ARG A 9 -10.71 -4.25 -5.39
C ARG A 9 -11.86 -3.95 -4.43
N LYS A 10 -12.92 -3.35 -4.96
CA LYS A 10 -14.16 -3.11 -4.21
C LYS A 10 -14.90 -4.39 -3.88
N ASP A 11 -14.75 -5.45 -4.67
CA ASP A 11 -15.41 -6.75 -4.48
C ASP A 11 -14.54 -7.78 -3.75
N PHE A 12 -13.47 -7.34 -3.08
CA PHE A 12 -12.61 -8.25 -2.29
C PHE A 12 -13.33 -8.87 -1.10
N PHE A 13 -14.11 -8.07 -0.38
CA PHE A 13 -14.93 -8.55 0.73
C PHE A 13 -16.29 -9.05 0.22
N ASP A 14 -16.63 -10.28 0.57
CA ASP A 14 -17.91 -10.92 0.29
C ASP A 14 -18.43 -11.50 1.59
N ASP A 15 -19.64 -11.10 2.01
CA ASP A 15 -20.18 -11.48 3.32
C ASP A 15 -20.21 -13.00 3.48
N ASN A 16 -20.62 -13.73 2.42
CA ASN A 16 -20.71 -15.19 2.43
C ASN A 16 -19.37 -15.87 2.70
N SER A 17 -18.30 -15.33 2.13
CA SER A 17 -16.94 -15.85 2.26
C SER A 17 -16.28 -15.50 3.62
N TRP A 18 -16.82 -14.51 4.34
CA TRP A 18 -16.21 -13.96 5.55
C TRP A 18 -17.05 -14.13 6.83
N ASN A 19 -18.22 -14.76 6.75
CA ASN A 19 -19.16 -14.98 7.85
C ASN A 19 -18.55 -15.66 9.11
N GLU A 20 -17.54 -16.50 8.94
CA GLU A 20 -16.90 -17.23 10.06
C GLU A 20 -15.67 -16.51 10.62
N VAL A 21 -15.26 -15.39 10.04
CA VAL A 21 -14.09 -14.63 10.49
C VAL A 21 -14.52 -13.64 11.57
N PRO A 22 -13.99 -13.72 12.80
CA PRO A 22 -14.30 -12.76 13.85
C PRO A 22 -13.67 -11.41 13.54
N LEU A 23 -14.45 -10.52 12.92
CA LEU A 23 -14.05 -9.16 12.60
C LEU A 23 -14.14 -8.27 13.84
N GLN A 24 -13.08 -7.52 14.13
CA GLN A 24 -13.02 -6.62 15.28
C GLN A 24 -12.11 -5.41 15.01
N GLY A 25 -12.35 -4.32 15.74
CA GLY A 25 -11.50 -3.13 15.72
C GLY A 25 -11.67 -2.27 14.46
N PRO A 26 -10.60 -1.61 13.97
CA PRO A 26 -10.68 -0.60 12.90
C PRO A 26 -11.23 -1.09 11.56
N VAL A 27 -11.30 -2.41 11.35
CA VAL A 27 -11.88 -2.97 10.13
C VAL A 27 -13.40 -2.79 10.07
N LEU A 28 -14.08 -2.81 11.23
CA LEU A 28 -15.53 -2.62 11.30
C LEU A 28 -15.93 -1.20 10.91
N GLU A 29 -15.21 -0.19 11.41
CA GLU A 29 -15.45 1.22 11.05
C GLU A 29 -15.31 1.47 9.54
N LEU A 30 -14.38 0.76 8.88
CA LEU A 30 -14.20 0.86 7.42
C LEU A 30 -15.27 0.09 6.64
N LEU A 31 -15.75 -1.04 7.18
CA LEU A 31 -16.79 -1.86 6.56
C LEU A 31 -18.19 -1.22 6.65
N GLU A 32 -18.44 -0.42 7.68
CA GLU A 32 -19.71 0.33 7.84
C GLU A 32 -19.87 1.46 6.81
N ARG A 33 -18.76 1.88 6.19
CA ARG A 33 -18.77 2.92 5.15
C ARG A 33 -19.08 2.32 3.78
N ASP A 34 -19.78 3.08 2.96
CA ASP A 34 -19.98 2.71 1.56
C ASP A 34 -18.63 2.60 0.84
N ARG A 35 -18.40 1.45 0.18
CA ARG A 35 -17.16 1.14 -0.53
C ARG A 35 -16.85 2.14 -1.64
N ASP A 36 -17.87 2.78 -2.20
CA ASP A 36 -17.69 3.80 -3.23
C ASP A 36 -17.17 5.14 -2.68
N THR A 37 -17.24 5.33 -1.36
CA THR A 37 -16.75 6.53 -0.66
C THR A 37 -15.34 6.38 -0.10
N LEU A 38 -14.78 5.16 -0.11
CA LEU A 38 -13.43 4.90 0.38
C LEU A 38 -12.39 5.36 -0.63
N SER A 39 -11.38 6.09 -0.17
CA SER A 39 -10.19 6.37 -0.97
C SER A 39 -9.44 5.07 -1.31
N PRO A 40 -8.61 5.05 -2.37
CA PRO A 40 -7.80 3.87 -2.71
C PRO A 40 -6.94 3.36 -1.55
N ALA A 41 -6.42 4.26 -0.71
CA ALA A 41 -5.61 3.91 0.46
C ALA A 41 -6.46 3.25 1.56
N GLU A 42 -7.67 3.78 1.82
CA GLU A 42 -8.59 3.22 2.81
C GLU A 42 -9.12 1.84 2.36
N LEU A 43 -9.50 1.71 1.08
CA LEU A 43 -9.95 0.43 0.53
C LEU A 43 -8.86 -0.64 0.63
N CYS A 44 -7.62 -0.28 0.26
CA CYS A 44 -6.45 -1.17 0.41
C CYS A 44 -6.20 -1.54 1.88
N ARG A 45 -6.35 -0.58 2.82
CA ARG A 45 -6.18 -0.82 4.25
C ARG A 45 -7.24 -1.78 4.78
N MET A 46 -8.51 -1.55 4.44
CA MET A 46 -9.63 -2.40 4.84
C MET A 46 -9.40 -3.84 4.36
N ASN A 47 -9.13 -4.03 3.07
CA ASN A 47 -8.91 -5.36 2.48
C ASN A 47 -7.68 -6.06 3.06
N SER A 48 -6.63 -5.31 3.43
CA SER A 48 -5.45 -5.88 4.09
C SER A 48 -5.77 -6.39 5.50
N LEU A 49 -6.55 -5.62 6.27
CA LEU A 49 -6.99 -6.01 7.61
C LEU A 49 -7.91 -7.24 7.57
N LEU A 50 -8.83 -7.28 6.61
CA LEU A 50 -9.65 -8.45 6.32
C LEU A 50 -8.76 -9.65 6.04
N LEU A 51 -7.91 -9.59 5.00
CA LEU A 51 -7.04 -10.69 4.61
C LEU A 51 -6.24 -11.24 5.81
N HIS A 52 -5.64 -10.35 6.60
CA HIS A 52 -4.92 -10.76 7.81
C HIS A 52 -5.83 -11.50 8.80
N LYS A 53 -7.07 -11.06 9.01
CA LYS A 53 -7.98 -11.70 9.96
C LYS A 53 -8.41 -13.12 9.55
N ALA A 54 -8.61 -13.39 8.25
CA ALA A 54 -8.87 -14.77 7.81
C ALA A 54 -7.66 -15.70 8.00
N PHE A 55 -6.44 -15.16 7.91
CA PHE A 55 -5.20 -15.95 7.92
C PHE A 55 -4.24 -15.55 9.04
N GLU A 56 -4.78 -15.12 10.19
CA GLU A 56 -4.00 -14.49 11.27
C GLU A 56 -2.87 -15.40 11.79
N LYS A 57 -3.11 -16.72 11.80
CA LYS A 57 -2.11 -17.73 12.20
C LYS A 57 -0.91 -17.83 11.25
N PHE A 58 -1.06 -17.39 10.00
CA PHE A 58 -0.07 -17.58 8.93
C PHE A 58 0.55 -16.26 8.46
N MET A 59 -0.04 -15.12 8.80
CA MET A 59 0.40 -13.81 8.34
C MET A 59 0.66 -12.87 9.51
N LEU A 60 1.76 -12.12 9.43
CA LEU A 60 1.96 -10.96 10.30
C LEU A 60 0.82 -9.94 10.12
N GLY A 61 0.68 -8.98 11.04
CA GLY A 61 -0.26 -7.88 10.85
C GLY A 61 0.12 -7.02 9.63
N PRO A 62 -0.85 -6.38 8.94
CA PRO A 62 -0.59 -5.58 7.74
C PRO A 62 0.45 -4.48 7.91
N ASP A 63 0.61 -3.94 9.12
CA ASP A 63 1.62 -2.92 9.44
C ASP A 63 3.06 -3.44 9.39
N LEU A 64 3.23 -4.77 9.36
CA LEU A 64 4.50 -5.45 9.20
C LEU A 64 4.71 -5.99 7.78
N TRP A 65 3.76 -5.74 6.85
CA TRP A 65 3.87 -6.21 5.48
C TRP A 65 4.73 -5.29 4.63
N GLY A 66 5.54 -5.91 3.77
CA GLY A 66 6.37 -5.24 2.80
C GLY A 66 7.69 -4.70 3.37
N ASN A 67 8.70 -4.61 2.50
CA ASN A 67 10.04 -4.13 2.83
C ASN A 67 10.41 -2.86 2.04
N GLY A 68 9.41 -2.16 1.49
CA GLY A 68 9.61 -0.92 0.73
C GLY A 68 9.66 0.32 1.61
N VAL A 69 9.72 1.50 0.97
CA VAL A 69 9.65 2.80 1.65
C VAL A 69 8.36 2.87 2.48
N SER A 70 8.52 2.99 3.79
CA SER A 70 7.47 2.80 4.80
C SER A 70 7.76 3.63 6.05
N ILE A 71 6.74 3.89 6.85
CA ILE A 71 6.86 4.60 8.14
C ILE A 71 7.95 3.98 9.03
N LYS A 72 7.99 2.64 9.08
CA LYS A 72 9.01 1.91 9.85
C LYS A 72 10.41 2.23 9.34
N MET A 73 10.63 2.18 8.03
CA MET A 73 11.93 2.50 7.42
C MET A 73 12.34 3.96 7.68
N LEU A 74 11.42 4.92 7.53
CA LEU A 74 11.69 6.33 7.80
C LEU A 74 12.15 6.55 9.25
N ARG A 75 11.45 5.95 10.22
CA ARG A 75 11.83 6.02 11.64
C ARG A 75 13.19 5.41 11.90
N GLN A 76 13.50 4.28 11.26
CA GLN A 76 14.83 3.66 11.38
C GLN A 76 15.92 4.59 10.83
N PHE A 77 15.71 5.25 9.69
CA PHE A 77 16.68 6.20 9.17
C PHE A 77 16.97 7.34 10.14
N GLN A 78 15.94 7.98 10.67
CA GLN A 78 16.12 9.06 11.63
C GLN A 78 16.81 8.57 12.93
N GLN A 79 16.41 7.40 13.45
CA GLN A 79 17.00 6.81 14.65
C GLN A 79 18.50 6.48 14.50
N HIS A 80 18.96 6.22 13.28
CA HIS A 80 20.37 5.91 12.98
C HIS A 80 21.15 7.12 12.41
N GLY A 81 20.60 8.34 12.50
CA GLY A 81 21.30 9.57 12.12
C GLY A 81 21.34 9.87 10.63
N PHE A 82 20.46 9.26 9.83
CA PHE A 82 20.31 9.60 8.41
C PHE A 82 19.39 10.81 8.25
N ASP A 83 19.91 12.03 8.40
CA ASP A 83 19.08 13.23 8.45
C ASP A 83 18.68 13.80 7.08
N ARG A 84 19.25 13.27 5.99
CA ARG A 84 18.93 13.71 4.61
C ARG A 84 18.87 12.51 3.67
N MET A 85 17.69 12.24 3.13
CA MET A 85 17.45 11.13 2.21
C MET A 85 16.58 11.57 1.03
N ARG A 86 16.85 11.02 -0.15
CA ARG A 86 15.92 11.02 -1.29
C ARG A 86 15.42 9.60 -1.51
N LEU A 87 14.14 9.39 -1.30
CA LEU A 87 13.48 8.10 -1.35
C LEU A 87 12.59 8.06 -2.57
N CYS A 88 12.90 7.15 -3.49
CA CYS A 88 12.14 7.00 -4.72
C CYS A 88 11.39 5.66 -4.72
N VAL A 89 10.14 5.67 -5.19
CA VAL A 89 9.34 4.46 -5.45
C VAL A 89 9.06 4.30 -6.94
N ALA A 90 8.93 3.06 -7.40
CA ALA A 90 8.55 2.80 -8.79
C ALA A 90 7.06 3.09 -9.00
N GLY A 91 6.74 3.83 -10.06
CA GLY A 91 5.36 4.18 -10.43
C GLY A 91 4.68 5.17 -9.47
N TRP A 92 3.70 5.91 -9.99
CA TRP A 92 2.96 6.91 -9.23
C TRP A 92 1.99 6.27 -8.22
N GLU A 93 1.51 5.07 -8.51
CA GLU A 93 0.61 4.29 -7.65
C GLU A 93 1.30 3.93 -6.32
N GLY A 94 2.63 3.79 -6.33
CA GLY A 94 3.43 3.53 -5.14
C GLY A 94 3.37 4.69 -4.13
N VAL A 95 3.23 5.93 -4.63
CA VAL A 95 3.08 7.14 -3.81
C VAL A 95 1.63 7.32 -3.38
N GLU A 96 0.68 7.20 -4.32
CA GLU A 96 -0.75 7.41 -4.07
C GLU A 96 -1.28 6.53 -2.93
N LYS A 97 -0.84 5.26 -2.89
CA LYS A 97 -1.25 4.29 -1.86
C LYS A 97 -0.63 4.55 -0.48
N ARG A 98 0.25 5.54 -0.33
CA ARG A 98 1.07 5.76 0.87
C ARG A 98 1.08 7.23 1.36
N PRO A 99 -0.07 7.88 1.54
CA PRO A 99 -0.11 9.29 1.93
C PRO A 99 0.53 9.56 3.30
N ALA A 100 0.46 8.60 4.23
CA ALA A 100 1.12 8.72 5.53
C ALA A 100 2.65 8.70 5.42
N VAL A 101 3.21 7.91 4.49
CA VAL A 101 4.66 7.83 4.27
C VAL A 101 5.17 9.13 3.68
N ALA A 102 4.46 9.68 2.69
CA ALA A 102 4.79 10.97 2.10
C ALA A 102 4.80 12.09 3.16
N ARG A 103 3.76 12.16 3.99
CA ARG A 103 3.66 13.15 5.07
C ARG A 103 4.79 13.04 6.08
N LEU A 104 5.09 11.83 6.55
CA LEU A 104 6.17 11.64 7.52
C LEU A 104 7.55 11.94 6.91
N ALA A 105 7.77 11.62 5.64
CA ALA A 105 9.01 11.95 4.95
C ALA A 105 9.22 13.47 4.89
N ASP A 106 8.17 14.23 4.56
CA ASP A 106 8.18 15.69 4.56
C ASP A 106 8.47 16.27 5.95
N GLU A 107 7.77 15.78 6.98
CA GLU A 107 8.00 16.16 8.39
C GLU A 107 9.44 15.89 8.86
N MET A 108 10.08 14.84 8.34
CA MET A 108 11.47 14.47 8.63
C MET A 108 12.50 15.21 7.77
N GLY A 109 12.08 16.04 6.81
CA GLY A 109 12.98 16.74 5.89
C GLY A 109 13.58 15.85 4.79
N TYR A 110 12.96 14.71 4.52
CA TYR A 110 13.33 13.83 3.41
C TYR A 110 12.60 14.20 2.14
N LEU A 111 13.23 13.92 0.99
CA LEU A 111 12.58 13.98 -0.31
C LEU A 111 11.94 12.62 -0.61
N PHE A 112 10.65 12.61 -0.96
CA PHE A 112 9.92 11.40 -1.34
C PHE A 112 9.18 11.60 -2.66
N GLY A 113 9.31 10.65 -3.58
CA GLY A 113 8.63 10.75 -4.88
C GLY A 113 8.80 9.52 -5.75
N THR A 114 8.35 9.62 -7.00
CA THR A 114 8.51 8.55 -7.97
C THR A 114 9.91 8.55 -8.58
N TYR A 115 10.39 7.36 -8.91
CA TYR A 115 11.39 7.18 -9.95
C TYR A 115 10.67 6.84 -11.24
N ASP A 116 11.00 7.58 -12.30
CA ASP A 116 10.49 7.32 -13.65
C ASP A 116 11.64 7.48 -14.65
N SER A 117 11.57 6.74 -15.76
CA SER A 117 12.58 6.74 -16.82
C SER A 117 11.91 6.96 -18.17
N TYR A 118 12.27 8.07 -18.82
CA TYR A 118 11.78 8.44 -20.15
C TYR A 118 12.71 7.96 -21.28
N HIS A 119 13.74 7.17 -20.96
CA HIS A 119 14.78 6.73 -21.92
C HIS A 119 14.90 5.21 -21.99
N SER A 120 13.86 4.49 -21.58
CA SER A 120 13.78 3.06 -21.81
C SER A 120 13.76 2.80 -23.32
N ILE A 121 14.78 2.09 -23.82
CA ILE A 121 14.82 1.62 -25.20
C ILE A 121 13.91 0.40 -25.25
N HIS A 122 12.70 0.58 -25.77
CA HIS A 122 11.78 -0.51 -26.03
C HIS A 122 12.10 -1.12 -27.39
N ASP A 123 12.01 -2.45 -27.49
CA ASP A 123 12.14 -3.14 -28.77
C ASP A 123 11.05 -2.61 -29.72
N PRO A 124 11.40 -2.05 -30.90
CA PRO A 124 10.43 -1.51 -31.83
C PRO A 124 9.37 -2.54 -32.28
N THR A 125 9.68 -3.84 -32.19
CA THR A 125 8.75 -4.92 -32.53
C THR A 125 7.63 -5.12 -31.51
N LEU A 126 7.75 -4.52 -30.32
CA LEU A 126 6.74 -4.59 -29.25
C LEU A 126 5.79 -3.38 -29.25
N LEU A 127 5.86 -2.51 -30.27
CA LEU A 127 5.01 -1.33 -30.39
C LEU A 127 3.52 -1.73 -30.37
N GLY A 128 2.75 -1.20 -29.42
CA GLY A 128 1.32 -1.50 -29.26
C GLY A 128 1.01 -2.79 -28.49
N THR A 129 2.02 -3.43 -27.89
CA THR A 129 1.82 -4.58 -26.99
C THR A 129 1.80 -4.21 -25.50
N ASP A 130 2.06 -2.94 -25.19
CA ASP A 130 2.00 -2.37 -23.84
C ASP A 130 0.53 -2.20 -23.42
N ASN A 131 -0.11 -3.30 -23.03
CA ASN A 131 -1.45 -3.32 -22.40
C ASN A 131 -1.35 -3.60 -20.90
#